data_AF-A0A2E9ALD2-F1
#
_entry.id   AF-A0A2E9ALD2-F1
#
_cell.length_a   1.000
_cell.length_b   1.000
_cell.length_c   1.000
_cell.angle_alpha   90.00
_cell.angle_beta   90.00
_cell.angle_gamma   90.00
#
_symmetry.space_group_name_H-M   'P 1'
#
loop_
_entity.id
_entity.type
_entity.pdbx_description
1 polymer ?
#
loop_
_entity_poly.entity_id
_entity_poly.type
_entity_poly.pdbx_seq_one_letter_code
_entity_poly.pdbx_strand_id
1 'polypeptide(L)'
;MDLPTGRILSTTLHHIDIGGQVCERVAIPGEADDLEQYLSELLGEIGNKPQKREYALAAQTTEFARALRVFYEEPDLSMCDEAEGLAGRLLRIEITTDNKFGHLNPEGTGHVKKGSFLQFIYKDGHSIQYLGVKIEHQSFIDEEDFRRKIGLGETQKVYKACKVGFDKDGQVFDVLIFDTNSKPSTYWWRDFWELTELRTDEHNTKTAIKAVTKTLAPLKKVSRADYTLLRNASVAAFKKEGRMNFDEFVTEVFSTYSAETEQSEKKIKEITKKL
;
A
#
# COMPACT_ATOMS: atom_id res chain seq x y z
N MET A 1 -33.13 -15.62 8.24
CA MET A 1 -32.89 -14.32 7.57
C MET A 1 -31.40 -14.30 7.34
N ASP A 2 -31.00 -14.83 6.20
CA ASP A 2 -29.62 -15.19 5.93
C ASP A 2 -28.80 -13.93 5.67
N LEU A 3 -27.67 -13.81 6.37
CA LEU A 3 -26.68 -12.76 6.14
C LEU A 3 -26.07 -12.94 4.73
N PRO A 4 -25.72 -11.86 4.01
CA PRO A 4 -25.13 -11.99 2.68
C PRO A 4 -23.81 -12.77 2.77
N THR A 5 -23.66 -13.78 1.91
CA THR A 5 -22.52 -14.70 1.84
C THR A 5 -21.30 -14.08 1.12
N GLY A 6 -21.00 -12.80 1.38
CA GLY A 6 -19.91 -12.05 0.73
C GLY A 6 -19.01 -11.35 1.76
N ARG A 7 -17.73 -11.13 1.39
CA ARG A 7 -16.77 -10.35 2.21
C ARG A 7 -16.86 -8.85 1.93
N ILE A 8 -17.45 -8.44 0.82
CA ILE A 8 -17.68 -7.02 0.49
C ILE A 8 -18.71 -6.45 1.46
N LEU A 9 -18.33 -5.37 2.15
CA LEU A 9 -19.21 -4.61 3.05
C LEU A 9 -19.91 -3.47 2.33
N SER A 10 -19.20 -2.79 1.42
CA SER A 10 -19.78 -1.75 0.57
C SER A 10 -18.90 -1.48 -0.64
N THR A 11 -19.51 -0.91 -1.68
CA THR A 11 -18.82 -0.52 -2.90
C THR A 11 -19.50 0.69 -3.54
N THR A 12 -18.73 1.49 -4.26
CA THR A 12 -19.25 2.60 -5.07
C THR A 12 -18.40 2.79 -6.32
N LEU A 13 -19.04 3.20 -7.41
CA LEU A 13 -18.42 3.36 -8.73
C LEU A 13 -18.68 4.77 -9.25
N HIS A 14 -17.61 5.41 -9.71
CA HIS A 14 -17.68 6.72 -10.36
C HIS A 14 -17.05 6.66 -11.75
N HIS A 15 -17.74 7.19 -12.75
CA HIS A 15 -17.16 7.45 -14.07
C HIS A 15 -16.43 8.78 -14.03
N ILE A 16 -15.18 8.79 -14.48
CA ILE A 16 -14.30 9.95 -14.53
C ILE A 16 -13.99 10.28 -15.99
N ASP A 17 -14.53 11.40 -16.46
CA ASP A 17 -14.26 11.97 -17.78
C ASP A 17 -13.43 13.25 -17.65
N ILE A 18 -12.14 13.12 -17.95
CA ILE A 18 -11.18 14.22 -17.87
C ILE A 18 -11.48 15.30 -18.92
N GLY A 19 -11.86 14.90 -20.14
CA GLY A 19 -12.13 15.82 -21.24
C GLY A 19 -13.42 16.62 -21.03
N GLY A 20 -14.44 15.96 -20.48
CA GLY A 20 -15.68 16.62 -20.05
C GLY A 20 -15.58 17.34 -18.70
N GLN A 21 -14.53 17.05 -17.91
CA GLN A 21 -14.39 17.44 -16.51
C GLN A 21 -15.58 17.00 -15.65
N VAL A 22 -16.04 15.76 -15.88
CA VAL A 22 -17.20 15.18 -15.23
C VAL A 22 -16.78 14.02 -14.34
N CYS A 23 -17.34 13.98 -13.13
CA CYS A 23 -17.28 12.85 -12.22
C CYS A 23 -18.72 12.52 -11.83
N GLU A 24 -19.18 11.33 -12.22
CA GLU A 24 -20.56 10.91 -11.98
C GLU A 24 -20.57 9.55 -11.29
N ARG A 25 -21.35 9.44 -10.22
CA ARG A 25 -21.64 8.15 -9.58
C ARG A 25 -22.51 7.32 -10.50
N VAL A 26 -22.16 6.05 -10.69
CA VAL A 26 -22.89 5.12 -11.55
C VAL A 26 -23.34 3.94 -10.71
N ALA A 27 -24.58 3.50 -10.92
CA ALA A 27 -25.05 2.26 -10.34
C ALA A 27 -24.17 1.10 -10.83
N ILE A 28 -23.77 0.21 -9.94
CA ILE A 28 -22.97 -0.97 -10.29
C ILE A 28 -23.91 -2.02 -10.87
N PRO A 29 -23.84 -2.31 -12.18
CA PRO A 29 -24.70 -3.33 -12.78
C PRO A 29 -24.04 -4.69 -12.54
N GLY A 30 -24.66 -5.55 -11.73
CA GLY A 30 -24.14 -6.89 -11.49
C GLY A 30 -24.79 -7.56 -10.29
N GLU A 31 -24.72 -8.89 -10.27
CA GLU A 31 -25.06 -9.68 -9.09
C GLU A 31 -23.90 -9.62 -8.08
N ALA A 32 -24.18 -9.91 -6.81
CA ALA A 32 -23.16 -9.86 -5.75
C ALA A 32 -21.96 -10.79 -6.05
N ASP A 33 -22.21 -11.92 -6.70
CA ASP A 33 -21.21 -12.93 -7.02
C ASP A 33 -20.18 -12.44 -8.06
N ASP A 34 -20.63 -11.68 -9.08
CA ASP A 34 -19.74 -11.11 -10.10
C ASP A 34 -18.77 -10.09 -9.49
N LEU A 35 -19.25 -9.29 -8.52
CA LEU A 35 -18.41 -8.31 -7.82
C LEU A 35 -17.38 -8.97 -6.91
N GLU A 36 -17.76 -10.07 -6.23
CA GLU A 36 -16.82 -10.85 -5.42
C GLU A 36 -15.75 -11.53 -6.26
N GLN A 37 -16.11 -12.07 -7.42
CA GLN A 37 -15.13 -12.61 -8.37
C GLN A 37 -14.18 -11.51 -8.85
N TYR A 38 -14.71 -10.37 -9.27
CA TYR A 38 -13.90 -9.24 -9.74
C TYR A 38 -12.93 -8.73 -8.66
N LEU A 39 -13.40 -8.58 -7.41
CA LEU A 39 -12.54 -8.22 -6.28
C LEU A 39 -11.44 -9.27 -6.04
N SER A 40 -11.77 -10.56 -6.16
CA SER A 40 -10.81 -11.65 -5.97
C SER A 40 -9.68 -11.62 -7.00
N GLU A 41 -10.02 -11.38 -8.26
CA GLU A 41 -9.03 -11.23 -9.35
C GLU A 41 -8.11 -10.04 -9.09
N LEU A 42 -8.67 -8.87 -8.77
CA LEU A 42 -7.90 -7.67 -8.46
C LEU A 42 -6.93 -7.89 -7.28
N LEU A 43 -7.40 -8.51 -6.20
CA LEU A 43 -6.56 -8.78 -5.03
C LEU A 43 -5.45 -9.80 -5.34
N GLY A 44 -5.73 -10.80 -6.18
CA GLY A 44 -4.73 -11.75 -6.66
C GLY A 44 -3.62 -11.07 -7.46
N GLU A 45 -3.98 -10.15 -8.35
CA GLU A 45 -3.02 -9.38 -9.14
C GLU A 45 -2.18 -8.41 -8.28
N ILE A 46 -2.81 -7.71 -7.33
CA ILE A 46 -2.11 -6.82 -6.38
C ILE A 46 -1.15 -7.60 -5.49
N GLY A 47 -1.56 -8.79 -5.03
CA GLY A 47 -0.76 -9.63 -4.12
C GLY A 47 0.50 -10.23 -4.75
N ASN A 48 0.48 -10.50 -6.05
CA ASN A 48 1.54 -11.25 -6.76
C ASN A 48 2.72 -10.40 -7.26
N LYS A 49 2.73 -9.07 -7.08
CA LYS A 49 3.89 -8.24 -7.50
C LYS A 49 5.03 -8.25 -6.45
N PRO A 50 6.29 -8.50 -6.87
CA PRO A 50 7.44 -8.66 -5.95
C PRO A 50 7.94 -7.33 -5.35
N GLN A 51 7.55 -6.17 -5.88
CA GLN A 51 7.96 -4.86 -5.36
C GLN A 51 6.83 -4.23 -4.52
N LYS A 52 6.79 -4.56 -3.23
CA LYS A 52 5.92 -3.89 -2.26
C LYS A 52 6.69 -2.71 -1.65
N ARG A 53 6.58 -1.55 -2.29
CA ARG A 53 6.95 -0.30 -1.62
C ARG A 53 5.81 0.02 -0.65
N GLU A 54 6.13 0.16 0.63
CA GLU A 54 5.15 0.53 1.64
C GLU A 54 4.97 2.04 1.69
N TYR A 55 3.77 2.46 2.07
CA TYR A 55 3.41 3.87 2.18
C TYR A 55 2.77 4.15 3.54
N ALA A 56 2.76 5.42 3.90
CA ALA A 56 1.99 5.93 5.05
C ALA A 56 1.31 7.24 4.68
N LEU A 57 0.22 7.56 5.36
CA LEU A 57 -0.45 8.86 5.26
C LEU A 57 0.55 9.99 5.54
N ALA A 58 0.57 11.02 4.69
CA ALA A 58 1.45 12.17 4.89
C ALA A 58 1.10 12.96 6.16
N ALA A 59 -0.19 13.03 6.51
CA ALA A 59 -0.69 13.56 7.77
C ALA A 59 -2.07 12.98 8.10
N GLN A 60 -2.47 13.06 9.37
CA GLN A 60 -3.78 12.55 9.85
C GLN A 60 -4.96 13.48 9.51
N THR A 61 -4.68 14.65 8.93
CA THR A 61 -5.66 15.70 8.62
C THR A 61 -5.91 15.86 7.12
N THR A 62 -5.28 15.03 6.27
CA THR A 62 -5.44 15.10 4.83
C THR A 62 -6.85 14.72 4.39
N GLU A 63 -7.21 14.96 3.13
CA GLU A 63 -8.53 14.57 2.61
C GLU A 63 -8.69 13.05 2.62
N PHE A 64 -7.66 12.31 2.19
CA PHE A 64 -7.67 10.85 2.23
C PHE A 64 -7.69 10.29 3.66
N ALA A 65 -6.91 10.84 4.59
CA ALA A 65 -6.90 10.37 5.98
C ALA A 65 -8.26 10.54 6.66
N ARG A 66 -8.95 11.66 6.39
CA ARG A 66 -10.31 11.90 6.92
C ARG A 66 -11.32 10.93 6.30
N ALA A 67 -11.26 10.70 4.99
CA ALA A 67 -12.11 9.75 4.31
C ALA A 67 -11.95 8.33 4.87
N LEU A 68 -10.71 7.87 5.08
CA LEU A 68 -10.43 6.55 5.67
C LEU A 68 -11.04 6.39 7.08
N ARG A 69 -11.03 7.44 7.90
CA ARG A 69 -11.69 7.40 9.22
C ARG A 69 -13.19 7.19 9.09
N VAL A 70 -13.84 7.95 8.21
CA VAL A 70 -15.28 7.80 7.93
C VAL A 70 -15.59 6.42 7.38
N PHE A 71 -14.78 5.90 6.46
CA PHE A 71 -14.98 4.57 5.88
C PHE A 71 -14.87 3.43 6.90
N TYR A 72 -14.10 3.64 7.97
CA TYR A 72 -14.01 2.68 9.06
C TYR A 72 -15.22 2.76 10.00
N GLU A 73 -15.63 3.99 10.37
CA GLU A 73 -16.73 4.25 11.29
C GLU A 73 -18.11 3.93 10.66
N GLU A 74 -18.28 4.30 9.39
CA GLU A 74 -19.50 4.16 8.59
C GLU A 74 -19.15 3.54 7.22
N PRO A 75 -19.08 2.19 7.14
CA PRO A 75 -18.54 1.50 5.97
C PRO A 75 -19.48 1.49 4.75
N ASP A 76 -20.49 2.36 4.68
CA ASP A 76 -21.38 2.49 3.52
C ASP A 76 -20.89 3.56 2.53
N LEU A 77 -20.07 3.14 1.56
CA LEU A 77 -19.56 4.00 0.51
C LEU A 77 -20.63 4.51 -0.46
N SER A 78 -21.79 3.85 -0.55
CA SER A 78 -22.79 4.16 -1.57
C SER A 78 -23.48 5.50 -1.34
N MET A 79 -23.50 5.96 -0.07
CA MET A 79 -24.13 7.21 0.40
C MET A 79 -23.13 8.14 1.10
N CYS A 80 -21.83 7.91 0.92
CA CYS A 80 -20.77 8.63 1.63
C CYS A 80 -20.21 9.80 0.82
N ASP A 81 -20.31 11.01 1.38
CA ASP A 81 -19.79 12.24 0.78
C ASP A 81 -18.26 12.21 0.62
N GLU A 82 -17.53 11.56 1.53
CA GLU A 82 -16.08 11.39 1.43
C GLU A 82 -15.69 10.49 0.25
N ALA A 83 -16.49 9.48 -0.07
CA ALA A 83 -16.25 8.61 -1.21
C ALA A 83 -16.43 9.35 -2.54
N GLU A 84 -17.46 10.20 -2.63
CA GLU A 84 -17.66 11.12 -3.76
C GLU A 84 -16.59 12.21 -3.83
N GLY A 85 -16.20 12.76 -2.67
CA GLY A 85 -15.12 13.73 -2.52
C GLY A 85 -13.80 13.21 -3.07
N LEU A 86 -13.43 11.96 -2.74
CA LEU A 86 -12.24 11.30 -3.30
C LEU A 86 -12.34 11.12 -4.82
N ALA A 87 -13.51 10.78 -5.36
CA ALA A 87 -13.70 10.67 -6.81
C ALA A 87 -13.54 12.02 -7.52
N GLY A 88 -14.11 13.09 -6.96
CA GLY A 88 -13.92 14.47 -7.45
C GLY A 88 -12.48 14.96 -7.30
N ARG A 89 -11.80 14.59 -6.22
CA ARG A 89 -10.36 14.83 -6.05
C ARG A 89 -9.55 14.13 -7.14
N LEU A 90 -9.84 12.88 -7.44
CA LEU A 90 -9.17 12.13 -8.48
C LEU A 90 -9.26 12.87 -9.81
N LEU A 91 -10.47 13.25 -10.23
CA LEU A 91 -10.69 14.04 -11.44
C LEU A 91 -9.82 15.32 -11.46
N ARG A 92 -9.83 16.10 -10.37
CA ARG A 92 -9.04 17.33 -10.25
C ARG A 92 -7.54 17.10 -10.41
N ILE A 93 -7.01 16.04 -9.79
CA ILE A 93 -5.59 15.67 -9.88
C ILE A 93 -5.24 15.17 -11.29
N GLU A 94 -6.12 14.38 -11.91
CA GLU A 94 -5.93 13.89 -13.28
C GLU A 94 -5.92 15.05 -14.29
N ILE A 95 -6.87 15.99 -14.21
CA ILE A 95 -6.88 17.22 -15.04
C ILE A 95 -5.58 18.01 -14.85
N THR A 96 -5.16 18.22 -13.59
CA THR A 96 -3.94 18.98 -13.28
C THR A 96 -2.69 18.29 -13.85
N THR A 97 -2.66 16.96 -13.80
CA THR A 97 -1.55 16.15 -14.30
C THR A 97 -1.52 16.17 -15.82
N ASP A 98 -2.68 16.04 -16.47
CA ASP A 98 -2.81 16.08 -17.92
C ASP A 98 -2.43 17.45 -18.50
N ASN A 99 -2.85 18.54 -17.86
CA ASN A 99 -2.41 19.89 -18.27
C ASN A 99 -0.88 20.07 -18.17
N LYS A 100 -0.24 19.44 -17.17
CA LYS A 100 1.21 19.54 -16.94
C LYS A 100 2.03 18.66 -17.88
N PHE A 101 1.52 17.51 -18.31
CA PHE A 101 2.33 16.50 -19.00
C PHE A 101 1.70 15.95 -20.29
N GLY A 102 0.44 16.28 -20.59
CA GLY A 102 -0.30 15.78 -21.75
C GLY A 102 0.31 16.19 -23.09
N HIS A 103 1.00 17.34 -23.12
CA HIS A 103 1.76 17.80 -24.29
C HIS A 103 3.02 16.95 -24.58
N LEU A 104 3.45 16.11 -23.65
CA LEU A 104 4.60 15.21 -23.83
C LEU A 104 4.21 13.88 -24.45
N ASN A 105 2.92 13.61 -24.64
CA ASN A 105 2.46 12.38 -25.28
C ASN A 105 2.43 12.57 -26.81
N PRO A 106 3.18 11.78 -27.62
CA PRO A 106 3.33 12.00 -29.06
C PRO A 106 2.01 11.94 -29.86
N GLU A 107 0.99 11.31 -29.30
CA GLU A 107 -0.31 11.08 -29.93
C GLU A 107 -1.34 12.19 -29.61
N GLY A 108 -1.01 13.15 -28.73
CA GLY A 108 -1.92 14.24 -28.35
C GLY A 108 -3.18 13.78 -27.58
N THR A 109 -3.21 12.53 -27.10
CA THR A 109 -4.36 11.89 -26.45
C THR A 109 -4.42 12.06 -24.93
N GLY A 110 -3.60 12.96 -24.37
CA GLY A 110 -3.44 13.13 -22.93
C GLY A 110 -2.57 12.05 -22.27
N HIS A 111 -1.99 12.35 -21.12
CA HIS A 111 -1.21 11.40 -20.32
C HIS A 111 -2.13 10.54 -19.42
N VAL A 112 -3.36 10.98 -19.20
CA VAL A 112 -4.34 10.30 -18.34
C VAL A 112 -5.66 10.07 -19.11
N LYS A 113 -6.20 8.86 -19.03
CA LYS A 113 -7.37 8.42 -19.82
C LYS A 113 -8.68 8.47 -19.03
N LYS A 114 -9.79 8.54 -19.76
CA LYS A 114 -11.13 8.27 -19.21
C LYS A 114 -11.15 6.90 -18.53
N GLY A 115 -11.88 6.80 -17.44
CA GLY A 115 -11.89 5.56 -16.68
C GLY A 115 -12.90 5.57 -15.55
N SER A 116 -12.98 4.43 -14.89
CA SER A 116 -13.84 4.25 -13.72
C SER A 116 -13.01 4.24 -12.44
N PHE A 117 -13.50 4.92 -11.42
CA PHE A 117 -12.97 4.83 -10.06
C PHE A 117 -13.93 4.01 -9.20
N LEU A 118 -13.47 2.81 -8.86
CA LEU A 118 -14.21 1.83 -8.08
C LEU A 118 -13.61 1.74 -6.69
N GLN A 119 -14.46 1.78 -5.68
CA GLN A 119 -14.06 1.72 -4.28
C GLN A 119 -14.75 0.54 -3.60
N PHE A 120 -14.03 -0.12 -2.70
CA PHE A 120 -14.53 -1.23 -1.90
C PHE A 120 -14.17 -1.03 -0.43
N ILE A 121 -15.11 -1.36 0.44
CA ILE A 121 -14.84 -1.81 1.81
C ILE A 121 -15.14 -3.30 1.85
N TYR A 122 -14.19 -4.09 2.33
CA TYR A 122 -14.35 -5.53 2.42
C TYR A 122 -13.62 -6.10 3.64
N LYS A 123 -13.97 -7.33 4.02
CA LYS A 123 -13.30 -8.08 5.08
C LYS A 123 -12.21 -8.97 4.51
N ASP A 124 -11.04 -8.94 5.14
CA ASP A 124 -9.96 -9.90 4.93
C ASP A 124 -9.65 -10.57 6.28
N GLY A 125 -10.19 -11.77 6.46
CA GLY A 125 -10.27 -12.42 7.77
C GLY A 125 -11.09 -11.59 8.77
N HIS A 126 -10.43 -11.11 9.84
CA HIS A 126 -11.04 -10.26 10.86
C HIS A 126 -10.81 -8.75 10.65
N SER A 127 -10.04 -8.37 9.63
CA SER A 127 -9.68 -6.98 9.40
C SER A 127 -10.57 -6.37 8.33
N ILE A 128 -10.97 -5.11 8.53
CA ILE A 128 -11.61 -4.30 7.49
C ILE A 128 -10.51 -3.76 6.58
N GLN A 129 -10.79 -3.68 5.29
CA GLN A 129 -9.88 -3.18 4.27
C GLN A 129 -10.61 -2.20 3.37
N TYR A 130 -9.90 -1.16 2.93
CA TYR A 130 -10.32 -0.29 1.84
C TYR A 130 -9.49 -0.58 0.60
N LEU A 131 -10.14 -0.59 -0.57
CA LEU A 131 -9.49 -0.67 -1.87
C LEU A 131 -10.11 0.36 -2.80
N GLY A 132 -9.30 1.33 -3.24
CA GLY A 132 -9.66 2.27 -4.31
C GLY A 132 -8.91 1.94 -5.60
N VAL A 133 -9.62 1.77 -6.71
CA VAL A 133 -9.09 1.31 -7.99
C VAL A 133 -9.54 2.25 -9.11
N LYS A 134 -8.59 2.85 -9.81
CA LYS A 134 -8.83 3.56 -11.07
C LYS A 134 -8.52 2.63 -12.23
N ILE A 135 -9.53 2.32 -13.03
CA ILE A 135 -9.45 1.43 -14.20
C ILE A 135 -9.57 2.29 -15.45
N GLU A 136 -8.59 2.21 -16.35
CA GLU A 136 -8.67 2.89 -17.64
C GLU A 136 -9.69 2.19 -18.53
N HIS A 137 -10.54 2.96 -19.20
CA HIS A 137 -11.42 2.39 -20.20
C HIS A 137 -10.65 2.04 -21.46
N GLN A 138 -11.04 0.94 -22.09
CA GLN A 138 -10.55 0.54 -23.40
C GLN A 138 -11.61 0.89 -24.46
N SER A 139 -11.17 1.42 -25.59
CA SER A 139 -12.04 1.59 -26.75
C SER A 139 -12.11 0.29 -27.55
N PHE A 140 -13.32 -0.19 -27.82
CA PHE A 140 -13.56 -1.34 -28.68
C PHE A 140 -14.58 -0.98 -29.76
N ILE A 141 -14.62 -1.75 -30.84
CA ILE A 141 -15.66 -1.63 -31.87
C ILE A 141 -16.71 -2.68 -31.56
N ASP A 142 -17.95 -2.25 -31.40
CA ASP A 142 -19.08 -3.14 -31.20
C ASP A 142 -19.47 -3.79 -32.53
N GLU A 143 -19.66 -5.11 -32.55
CA GLU A 143 -19.92 -5.86 -33.79
C GLU A 143 -21.37 -5.72 -34.27
N GLU A 144 -22.32 -5.33 -33.41
CA GLU A 144 -23.72 -5.16 -33.79
C GLU A 144 -23.96 -3.85 -34.53
N ASP A 145 -23.35 -2.76 -34.07
CA ASP A 145 -23.55 -1.41 -34.62
C ASP A 145 -22.31 -0.78 -35.28
N PHE A 146 -21.15 -1.46 -35.23
CA PHE A 146 -19.85 -1.00 -35.73
C PHE A 146 -19.42 0.37 -35.16
N ARG A 147 -19.98 0.79 -34.03
CA ARG A 147 -19.61 2.03 -33.35
C ARG A 147 -18.49 1.75 -32.36
N ARG A 148 -17.63 2.76 -32.17
CA ARG A 148 -16.65 2.74 -31.09
C ARG A 148 -17.38 2.91 -29.76
N LYS A 149 -17.29 1.91 -28.90
CA LYS A 149 -17.75 1.95 -27.51
C LYS A 149 -16.54 2.03 -26.59
N ILE A 150 -16.75 2.57 -25.40
CA ILE A 150 -15.73 2.74 -24.36
C ILE A 150 -16.25 1.97 -23.14
N GLY A 151 -15.43 1.08 -22.61
CA GLY A 151 -15.84 0.24 -21.47
C GLY A 151 -14.66 -0.35 -20.70
N LEU A 152 -14.99 -1.21 -19.73
CA LEU A 152 -14.01 -1.91 -18.92
C LEU A 152 -13.49 -3.12 -19.71
N GLY A 153 -12.17 -3.16 -19.97
CA GLY A 153 -11.56 -4.32 -20.61
C GLY A 153 -11.53 -5.52 -19.68
N GLU A 154 -11.84 -6.71 -20.20
CA GLU A 154 -11.73 -7.96 -19.45
C GLU A 154 -10.28 -8.46 -19.39
N THR A 155 -9.47 -8.18 -20.42
CA THR A 155 -8.07 -8.59 -20.53
C THR A 155 -7.13 -7.38 -20.64
N GLN A 156 -5.88 -7.53 -20.17
CA GLN A 156 -4.85 -6.47 -20.18
C GLN A 156 -5.31 -5.17 -19.49
N LYS A 157 -6.01 -5.30 -18.35
CA LYS A 157 -6.52 -4.18 -17.56
C LYS A 157 -5.35 -3.27 -17.13
N VAL A 158 -5.39 -2.02 -17.56
CA VAL A 158 -4.50 -0.97 -17.04
C VAL A 158 -5.25 -0.30 -15.90
N TYR A 159 -4.73 -0.47 -14.68
CA TYR A 159 -5.31 0.15 -13.52
C TYR A 159 -4.25 0.55 -12.51
N LYS A 160 -4.68 1.44 -11.61
CA LYS A 160 -3.93 1.84 -10.43
C LYS A 160 -4.81 1.57 -9.23
N ALA A 161 -4.22 1.06 -8.15
CA ALA A 161 -4.96 0.77 -6.93
C ALA A 161 -4.23 1.28 -5.69
N CYS A 162 -5.00 1.58 -4.66
CA CYS A 162 -4.54 1.79 -3.29
C CYS A 162 -5.32 0.85 -2.38
N LYS A 163 -4.61 -0.05 -1.71
CA LYS A 163 -5.16 -0.89 -0.66
C LYS A 163 -4.71 -0.33 0.69
N VAL A 164 -5.65 -0.29 1.64
CA VAL A 164 -5.41 0.14 3.02
C VAL A 164 -6.03 -0.85 3.99
N GLY A 165 -5.28 -1.26 5.00
CA GLY A 165 -5.81 -2.03 6.12
C GLY A 165 -6.18 -1.18 7.32
N PHE A 166 -7.20 -1.61 8.06
CA PHE A 166 -7.60 -1.01 9.32
C PHE A 166 -7.43 -2.01 10.46
N ASP A 167 -6.87 -1.55 11.57
CA ASP A 167 -6.85 -2.35 12.79
C ASP A 167 -8.19 -2.29 13.53
N LYS A 168 -8.25 -2.95 14.69
CA LYS A 168 -9.45 -3.02 15.53
C LYS A 168 -9.89 -1.66 16.11
N ASP A 169 -9.03 -0.65 16.04
CA ASP A 169 -9.26 0.69 16.58
C ASP A 169 -9.39 1.73 15.44
N GLY A 170 -9.45 1.27 14.18
CA GLY A 170 -9.58 2.12 12.99
C GLY A 170 -8.30 2.78 12.53
N GLN A 171 -7.15 2.39 13.09
CA GLN A 171 -5.86 2.93 12.67
C GLN A 171 -5.41 2.27 11.36
N VAL A 172 -4.89 3.12 10.47
CA VAL A 172 -4.43 2.74 9.14
C VAL A 172 -3.09 2.00 9.20
N PHE A 173 -3.01 0.83 8.55
CA PHE A 173 -1.79 0.07 8.33
C PHE A 173 -1.77 -0.60 6.94
N ASP A 174 -0.62 -1.17 6.54
CA ASP A 174 -0.46 -1.92 5.27
C ASP A 174 -0.98 -1.16 4.04
N VAL A 175 -0.51 0.10 3.86
CA VAL A 175 -0.87 0.90 2.70
C VAL A 175 -0.02 0.48 1.51
N LEU A 176 -0.69 -0.13 0.52
CA LEU A 176 -0.07 -0.64 -0.68
C LEU A 176 -0.56 0.15 -1.90
N ILE A 177 0.39 0.53 -2.75
CA ILE A 177 0.09 1.18 -4.02
C ILE A 177 0.47 0.25 -5.16
N PHE A 178 -0.51 -0.01 -6.03
CA PHE A 178 -0.36 -0.77 -7.24
C PHE A 178 -0.53 0.15 -8.45
N ASP A 179 0.26 -0.14 -9.48
CA ASP A 179 0.14 0.44 -10.81
C ASP A 179 0.45 -0.70 -11.79
N THR A 180 -0.37 -0.89 -12.82
CA THR A 180 -0.06 -1.87 -13.88
C THR A 180 1.30 -1.53 -14.50
N ASN A 181 1.65 -0.24 -14.59
CA ASN A 181 2.99 0.22 -14.98
C ASN A 181 4.00 -0.06 -13.85
N SER A 182 5.22 -0.49 -14.21
CA SER A 182 6.21 -1.06 -13.27
C SER A 182 6.46 -0.24 -11.99
N LYS A 183 6.48 1.10 -12.08
CA LYS A 183 6.63 2.01 -10.94
C LYS A 183 5.39 2.88 -10.79
N PRO A 184 4.76 2.93 -9.60
CA PRO A 184 3.66 3.85 -9.34
C PRO A 184 4.02 5.30 -9.64
N SER A 185 3.18 5.95 -10.44
CA SER A 185 3.36 7.36 -10.81
C SER A 185 3.26 8.26 -9.57
N THR A 186 4.10 9.31 -9.49
CA THR A 186 4.14 10.16 -8.30
C THR A 186 2.84 10.89 -8.03
N TYR A 187 2.12 11.34 -9.06
CA TYR A 187 0.82 11.98 -8.88
C TYR A 187 -0.20 11.06 -8.20
N TRP A 188 -0.10 9.74 -8.44
CA TRP A 188 -1.03 8.77 -7.91
C TRP A 188 -0.88 8.61 -6.40
N TRP A 189 0.31 8.22 -5.91
CA TRP A 189 0.49 8.00 -4.48
C TRP A 189 0.65 9.31 -3.69
N ARG A 190 1.33 10.31 -4.24
CA ARG A 190 1.66 11.55 -3.50
C ARG A 190 0.54 12.57 -3.57
N ASP A 191 0.06 12.86 -4.78
CA ASP A 191 -0.82 14.01 -5.01
C ASP A 191 -2.29 13.61 -4.80
N PHE A 192 -2.71 12.45 -5.29
CA PHE A 192 -4.06 11.93 -5.08
C PHE A 192 -4.23 11.32 -3.68
N TRP A 193 -3.49 10.25 -3.36
CA TRP A 193 -3.63 9.55 -2.08
C TRP A 193 -2.95 10.24 -0.89
N GLU A 194 -2.20 11.33 -1.10
CA GLU A 194 -1.58 12.10 -0.01
C GLU A 194 -0.68 11.22 0.88
N LEU A 195 0.09 10.33 0.25
CA LEU A 195 0.98 9.39 0.92
C LEU A 195 2.43 9.87 0.91
N THR A 196 3.21 9.27 1.79
CA THR A 196 4.67 9.31 1.78
C THR A 196 5.21 7.89 1.65
N GLU A 197 6.30 7.73 0.90
CA GLU A 197 6.99 6.44 0.83
C GLU A 197 7.60 6.13 2.19
N LEU A 198 7.21 5.00 2.78
CA LEU A 198 7.95 4.47 3.92
C LEU A 198 9.32 4.02 3.41
N ARG A 199 10.36 4.47 4.08
CA ARG A 199 11.73 3.96 3.81
C ARG A 199 11.67 2.46 4.06
N THR A 200 12.02 1.70 3.02
CA THR A 200 11.89 0.24 3.01
C THR A 200 12.44 -0.38 4.29
N ASP A 201 11.84 -1.49 4.73
CA ASP A 201 12.39 -2.33 5.80
C ASP A 201 13.85 -2.66 5.57
N GLU A 202 14.27 -2.77 4.31
CA GLU A 202 15.66 -2.97 3.95
C GLU A 202 16.57 -1.78 4.35
N HIS A 203 16.09 -0.54 4.22
CA HIS A 203 16.83 0.64 4.65
C HIS A 203 16.87 0.77 6.19
N ASN A 204 15.74 0.52 6.85
CA ASN A 204 15.65 0.56 8.31
C ASN A 204 16.46 -0.57 8.94
N THR A 205 16.34 -1.79 8.42
CA THR A 205 17.15 -2.96 8.78
C THR A 205 18.64 -2.72 8.55
N LYS A 206 19.04 -2.18 7.38
CA LYS A 206 20.45 -1.82 7.13
C LYS A 206 20.96 -0.78 8.13
N THR A 207 20.13 0.19 8.48
CA THR A 207 20.48 1.25 9.43
C THR A 207 20.61 0.71 10.85
N ALA A 208 19.65 -0.11 11.30
CA ALA A 208 19.64 -0.77 12.60
C ALA A 208 20.82 -1.74 12.76
N ILE A 209 21.06 -2.63 11.79
CA ILE A 209 22.23 -3.52 11.77
C ILE A 209 23.53 -2.72 11.86
N LYS A 210 23.63 -1.60 11.12
CA LYS A 210 24.83 -0.76 11.11
C LYS A 210 25.04 -0.11 12.48
N ALA A 211 23.97 0.33 13.15
CA ALA A 211 24.04 0.87 14.50
C ALA A 211 24.51 -0.18 15.51
N VAL A 212 23.89 -1.37 15.53
CA VAL A 212 24.28 -2.49 16.41
C VAL A 212 25.73 -2.90 16.17
N THR A 213 26.13 -3.06 14.89
CA THR A 213 27.51 -3.42 14.53
C THR A 213 28.53 -2.37 14.98
N LYS A 214 28.15 -1.08 14.93
CA LYS A 214 29.00 0.02 15.41
C LYS A 214 29.16 -0.04 16.93
N THR A 215 28.08 -0.34 17.67
CA THR A 215 28.11 -0.50 19.13
C THR A 215 28.94 -1.72 19.55
N LEU A 216 28.96 -2.78 18.73
CA LEU A 216 29.78 -3.98 18.95
C LEU A 216 31.26 -3.82 18.61
N ALA A 217 31.64 -2.85 17.77
CA ALA A 217 33.01 -2.68 17.29
C ALA A 217 34.11 -2.65 18.38
N PRO A 218 33.89 -2.07 19.59
CA PRO A 218 34.87 -2.13 20.67
C PRO A 218 35.20 -3.55 21.16
N LEU A 219 34.26 -4.50 21.06
CA LEU A 219 34.48 -5.90 21.47
C LEU A 219 35.57 -6.56 20.64
N LYS A 220 35.73 -6.17 19.37
CA LYS A 220 36.76 -6.71 18.46
C LYS A 220 38.19 -6.57 19.00
N LYS A 221 38.44 -5.56 19.86
CA LYS A 221 39.74 -5.33 20.52
C LYS A 221 39.96 -6.22 21.75
N VAL A 222 38.88 -6.72 22.35
CA VAL A 222 38.90 -7.58 23.54
C VAL A 222 38.88 -9.05 23.10
N SER A 223 37.94 -9.41 22.23
CA SER A 223 37.82 -10.75 21.64
C SER A 223 37.27 -10.65 20.23
N ARG A 224 38.07 -11.12 19.26
CA ARG A 224 37.66 -11.19 17.86
C ARG A 224 36.67 -12.33 17.62
N ALA A 225 36.76 -13.41 18.40
CA ALA A 225 35.86 -14.56 18.32
C ALA A 225 34.44 -14.14 18.75
N ASP A 226 34.29 -13.58 19.96
CA ASP A 226 33.00 -13.13 20.50
C ASP A 226 32.36 -12.06 19.62
N TYR A 227 33.15 -11.10 19.13
CA TYR A 227 32.68 -10.09 18.18
C TYR A 227 32.09 -10.73 16.91
N THR A 228 32.75 -11.75 16.36
CA THR A 228 32.31 -12.39 15.12
C THR A 228 31.01 -13.15 15.32
N LEU A 229 30.90 -13.88 16.44
CA LEU A 229 29.69 -14.63 16.80
C LEU A 229 28.49 -13.70 17.00
N LEU A 230 28.63 -12.67 17.84
CA LEU A 230 27.55 -11.70 18.12
C LEU A 230 27.15 -10.89 16.89
N ARG A 231 28.12 -10.50 16.04
CA ARG A 231 27.81 -9.82 14.76
C ARG A 231 27.00 -10.74 13.85
N ASN A 232 27.40 -12.00 13.70
CA ASN A 232 26.70 -12.93 12.83
C ASN A 232 25.29 -13.25 13.36
N ALA A 233 25.15 -13.44 14.67
CA ALA A 233 23.84 -13.60 15.32
C ALA A 233 22.95 -12.37 15.12
N SER A 234 23.50 -11.17 15.24
CA SER A 234 22.79 -9.92 14.93
C SER A 234 22.32 -9.89 13.48
N VAL A 235 23.20 -10.17 12.52
CA VAL A 235 22.83 -10.20 11.09
C VAL A 235 21.79 -11.28 10.79
N ALA A 236 21.81 -12.42 11.50
CA ALA A 236 20.82 -13.48 11.34
C ALA A 236 19.45 -13.07 11.90
N ALA A 237 19.39 -12.50 13.10
CA ALA A 237 18.16 -11.96 13.70
C ALA A 237 17.55 -10.88 12.79
N PHE A 238 18.40 -9.94 12.39
CA PHE A 238 18.36 -9.18 11.13
C PHE A 238 17.44 -9.59 9.98
N LYS A 239 17.63 -10.84 9.58
CA LYS A 239 17.19 -11.42 8.32
C LYS A 239 15.99 -12.35 8.48
N LYS A 240 15.55 -12.61 9.71
CA LYS A 240 14.33 -13.39 9.95
C LYS A 240 13.15 -12.62 9.36
N GLU A 241 12.30 -13.31 8.60
CA GLU A 241 11.07 -12.73 8.07
C GLU A 241 10.08 -12.49 9.22
N GLY A 242 9.46 -11.30 9.25
CA GLY A 242 8.50 -10.88 10.27
C GLY A 242 8.88 -9.60 11.01
N ARG A 243 7.96 -9.08 11.83
CA ARG A 243 8.23 -7.91 12.69
C ARG A 243 9.20 -8.31 13.81
N MET A 244 10.35 -7.65 13.89
CA MET A 244 11.33 -7.84 14.96
C MET A 244 10.95 -7.03 16.20
N ASN A 245 10.86 -7.68 17.36
CA ASN A 245 10.88 -7.00 18.65
C ASN A 245 12.34 -6.77 19.09
N PHE A 246 12.73 -5.51 19.23
CA PHE A 246 14.12 -5.15 19.54
C PHE A 246 14.54 -5.58 20.95
N ASP A 247 13.64 -5.54 21.94
CA ASP A 247 13.96 -5.93 23.32
C ASP A 247 14.18 -7.45 23.42
N GLU A 248 13.38 -8.22 22.70
CA GLU A 248 13.56 -9.68 22.56
C GLU A 248 14.86 -9.98 21.85
N PHE A 249 15.18 -9.29 20.76
CA PHE A 249 16.46 -9.41 20.07
C PHE A 249 17.66 -9.16 21.00
N VAL A 250 17.64 -8.07 21.78
CA VAL A 250 18.74 -7.75 22.70
C VAL A 250 18.89 -8.83 23.76
N THR A 251 17.77 -9.33 24.27
CA THR A 251 17.73 -10.41 25.25
C THR A 251 18.30 -11.71 24.69
N GLU A 252 17.80 -12.16 23.54
CA GLU A 252 18.17 -13.44 22.90
C GLU A 252 19.60 -13.47 22.36
N VAL A 253 20.12 -12.34 21.88
CA VAL A 253 21.43 -12.32 21.20
C VAL A 253 22.55 -11.91 22.15
N PHE A 254 22.29 -11.00 23.11
CA PHE A 254 23.36 -10.47 23.97
C PHE A 254 23.24 -10.87 25.43
N SER A 255 22.03 -10.96 25.98
CA SER A 255 21.87 -11.20 27.43
C SER A 255 22.04 -12.67 27.81
N THR A 256 21.79 -13.58 26.86
CA THR A 256 21.97 -15.04 27.02
C THR A 256 23.33 -15.54 26.53
N TYR A 257 24.14 -14.68 25.90
CA TYR A 257 25.43 -15.06 25.34
C TYR A 257 26.49 -15.25 26.44
N SER A 258 27.14 -16.41 26.45
CA SER A 258 28.26 -16.71 27.36
C SER A 258 29.57 -16.50 26.63
N ALA A 259 30.41 -15.57 27.13
CA ALA A 259 31.68 -15.28 26.50
C ALA A 259 32.79 -16.29 26.85
N GLU A 260 33.83 -16.35 26.02
CA GLU A 260 34.98 -17.23 26.24
C GLU A 260 35.85 -16.79 27.44
N THR A 261 35.80 -15.49 27.79
CA THR A 261 36.63 -14.92 28.87
C THR A 261 35.82 -13.96 29.75
N GLU A 262 36.23 -13.84 31.01
CA GLU A 262 35.62 -12.87 31.96
C GLU A 262 35.77 -11.42 31.48
N GLN A 263 36.83 -11.12 30.72
CA GLN A 263 37.05 -9.79 30.15
C GLN A 263 36.08 -9.49 29.00
N SER A 264 35.84 -10.46 28.12
CA SER A 264 34.79 -10.38 27.09
C SER A 264 33.41 -10.22 27.72
N GLU A 265 33.12 -11.01 28.76
CA GLU A 265 31.85 -11.00 29.48
C GLU A 265 31.51 -9.60 30.05
N LYS A 266 32.48 -8.97 30.73
CA LYS A 266 32.33 -7.59 31.22
C LYS A 266 32.09 -6.62 30.06
N LYS A 267 32.79 -6.79 28.94
CA LYS A 267 32.66 -5.90 27.79
C LYS A 267 31.31 -6.05 27.09
N ILE A 268 30.79 -7.26 26.99
CA ILE A 268 29.48 -7.54 26.41
C ILE A 268 28.39 -6.89 27.27
N LYS A 269 28.45 -7.03 28.61
CA LYS A 269 27.51 -6.35 29.52
C LYS A 269 27.51 -4.83 29.38
N GLU A 270 28.66 -4.20 29.15
CA GLU A 270 28.74 -2.77 28.85
C GLU A 270 28.10 -2.40 27.51
N ILE A 271 28.24 -3.27 26.50
CA ILE A 271 27.67 -3.08 25.17
C ILE A 271 26.15 -3.25 25.21
N THR A 272 25.65 -4.26 25.91
CA THR A 272 24.20 -4.53 26.07
C THR A 272 23.49 -3.34 26.70
N LYS A 273 24.10 -2.61 27.64
CA LYS A 273 23.52 -1.39 28.23
C LYS A 273 23.42 -0.19 27.27
N LYS A 274 24.11 -0.25 26.12
CA LYS A 274 24.14 0.80 25.09
C LYS A 274 23.28 0.46 23.88
N LEU A 275 22.75 -0.76 23.84
CA LEU A 275 21.75 -1.23 22.89
C LEU A 275 20.39 -0.97 23.52
#